data_AF-A0A3R8R1S0-F1
#
_entry.id   AF-A0A3R8R1S0-F1
#
_cell.length_a   1.000
_cell.length_b   1.000
_cell.length_c   1.000
_cell.angle_alpha   90.00
_cell.angle_beta   90.00
_cell.angle_gamma   90.00
#
_symmetry.space_group_name_H-M   'P 1'
#
loop_
_entity.id
_entity.type
_entity.pdbx_description
1 polymer ?
#
loop_
_entity_poly.entity_id
_entity_poly.type
_entity_poly.pdbx_seq_one_letter_code
_entity_poly.pdbx_strand_id
1 'polypeptide(L)'
;MILWLRHVRAPQAVASAFLATLIVALLVAALPMEEGTTLPIRSLWLAMTLSAPVLFLFTVEDDWDRLSVRPVRRRRAALVAVAALSAGVASAVFYPGNMWDSGAAAMLRNCLGLIGAGLLSLAFLPRWMIWVTPTVLGIASMAFSVPAEPGTAMTLWGALRMPGPVHTTGGALDLSWPLCLAVFVAGAAVYVADVVVPGRLTVARVGGRRGPLPGTRRGTRRGTRRGTRPSSRRRLSAGVRRAMFLPVVAAAVAVALWWTPVVSVGYWGGSLRLLLASYVPLTTLFAAPVACACGVVAGQYRWRSSVAVWETLSDRGRPAVLRSAVGTVCRAVSVTAVVAVAVLAVVCVAGERADGVPWAAVGSDLAGSIANAVASILLVTAGAAVGTVVGFHLRRIWVPPLALIVTFILLVPVLGLIRQQDIRPWGGDATAVCDGVAPTVCAQPRDRAYLPSVAAAVREVYSRSGFRDELPDVVKVVDSASAGPRVDGGPAVGLAGLRGVRAPGGVSPSTIRGDLTDSLSGACRPRDISTATPDQITLPMASDALDPYPEPGSSVDPDVVRESLRKARECYRLGTG
;
A
#
# COMPACT_ATOMS: atom_id res chain seq x y z
N MET A 1 23.92 27.11 18.20
CA MET A 1 23.10 26.18 17.38
C MET A 1 21.92 25.65 18.19
N ILE A 2 22.14 25.15 19.41
CA ILE A 2 21.10 24.56 20.29
C ILE A 2 19.89 25.49 20.52
N LEU A 3 20.11 26.78 20.83
CA LEU A 3 19.03 27.74 21.02
C LEU A 3 18.16 27.94 19.76
N TRP A 4 18.77 27.87 18.56
CA TRP A 4 18.03 27.97 17.30
C TRP A 4 17.21 26.70 17.04
N LEU A 5 17.75 25.52 17.33
CA LEU A 5 16.98 24.26 17.26
C LEU A 5 15.79 24.26 18.22
N ARG A 6 15.92 24.87 19.41
CA ARG A 6 14.80 25.09 20.33
C ARG A 6 13.77 26.08 19.77
N HIS A 7 14.22 27.18 19.17
CA HIS A 7 13.33 28.16 18.50
C HIS A 7 12.48 27.52 17.41
N VAL A 8 13.09 26.67 16.58
CA VAL A 8 12.43 25.89 15.52
C VAL A 8 11.60 24.70 16.07
N ARG A 9 11.57 24.52 17.40
CA ARG A 9 10.87 23.44 18.12
C ARG A 9 11.32 22.05 17.70
N ALA A 10 12.57 21.91 17.30
CA ALA A 10 13.11 20.64 16.82
C ALA A 10 12.99 19.49 17.83
N PRO A 11 13.25 19.69 19.15
CA PRO A 11 13.08 18.64 20.14
C PRO A 11 11.64 18.14 20.24
N GLN A 12 10.65 19.04 20.13
CA GLN A 12 9.23 18.67 20.21
C GLN A 12 8.80 17.85 18.99
N ALA A 13 9.26 18.23 17.80
CA ALA A 13 8.98 17.49 16.58
C ALA A 13 9.60 16.08 16.63
N VAL A 14 10.87 15.97 17.05
CA VAL A 14 11.53 14.66 17.22
C VAL A 14 10.81 13.82 18.27
N ALA A 15 10.50 14.37 19.45
CA ALA A 15 9.76 13.64 20.49
C ALA A 15 8.39 13.14 19.99
N SER A 16 7.66 13.97 19.24
CA SER A 16 6.38 13.58 18.65
C SER A 16 6.53 12.46 17.61
N ALA A 17 7.62 12.47 16.83
CA ALA A 17 7.93 11.41 15.88
C ALA A 17 8.19 10.08 16.58
N PHE A 18 9.01 10.10 17.64
CA PHE A 18 9.29 8.91 18.46
C PHE A 18 8.03 8.37 19.12
N LEU A 19 7.21 9.23 19.71
CA LEU A 19 5.95 8.82 20.35
C LEU A 19 4.98 8.19 19.33
N ALA A 20 4.81 8.80 18.16
CA ALA A 20 3.97 8.25 17.10
C ALA A 20 4.48 6.89 16.61
N THR A 21 5.80 6.77 16.42
CA THR A 21 6.45 5.52 16.00
C THR A 21 6.31 4.43 17.06
N LEU A 22 6.41 4.78 18.35
CA LEU A 22 6.21 3.86 19.47
C LEU A 22 4.79 3.31 19.53
N ILE A 23 3.78 4.18 19.37
CA ILE A 23 2.38 3.75 19.33
C ILE A 23 2.16 2.76 18.18
N VAL A 24 2.72 3.02 17.00
CA VAL A 24 2.64 2.11 15.86
C VAL A 24 3.37 0.81 16.15
N ALA A 25 4.58 0.86 16.72
CA ALA A 25 5.34 -0.34 17.07
C ALA A 25 4.57 -1.26 18.03
N LEU A 26 3.94 -0.69 19.06
CA LEU A 26 3.13 -1.43 20.03
C LEU A 26 1.87 -2.04 19.38
N LEU A 27 1.17 -1.28 18.53
CA LEU A 27 -0.03 -1.76 17.85
C LEU A 27 0.28 -2.86 16.85
N VAL A 28 1.40 -2.76 16.12
CA VAL A 28 1.84 -3.80 15.20
C VAL A 28 2.26 -5.07 15.94
N ALA A 29 2.94 -4.92 17.08
CA ALA A 29 3.31 -6.06 17.92
C ALA A 29 2.09 -6.78 18.53
N ALA A 30 0.97 -6.09 18.71
CA ALA A 30 -0.27 -6.65 19.23
C ALA A 30 -1.11 -7.42 18.19
N LEU A 31 -0.73 -7.40 16.90
CA LEU A 31 -1.47 -8.10 15.85
C LEU A 31 -0.94 -9.53 15.66
N PRO A 32 -1.83 -10.53 15.50
CA PRO A 32 -1.43 -11.88 15.11
C PRO A 32 -0.99 -11.87 13.64
N MET A 33 0.27 -11.55 13.43
CA MET A 33 0.91 -11.41 12.12
C MET A 33 1.86 -12.60 11.91
N GLU A 34 1.70 -13.32 10.80
CA GLU A 34 2.57 -14.46 10.47
C GLU A 34 4.03 -14.03 10.33
N GLU A 35 4.93 -14.78 10.96
CA GLU A 35 6.38 -14.59 10.87
C GLU A 35 6.83 -14.95 9.44
N GLY A 36 7.49 -14.01 8.74
CA GLY A 36 8.03 -14.21 7.39
C GLY A 36 7.55 -13.21 6.34
N THR A 37 6.26 -12.85 6.30
CA THR A 37 5.71 -11.91 5.29
C THR A 37 5.59 -10.46 5.79
N THR A 38 5.76 -10.25 7.10
CA THR A 38 5.30 -9.04 7.81
C THR A 38 6.43 -8.14 8.34
N LEU A 39 7.62 -8.70 8.57
CA LEU A 39 8.80 -7.97 9.03
C LEU A 39 9.24 -6.81 8.09
N PRO A 40 9.26 -6.99 6.75
CA PRO A 40 9.62 -5.90 5.83
C PRO A 40 8.57 -4.77 5.80
N ILE A 41 7.32 -5.09 6.13
CA ILE A 41 6.20 -4.14 6.17
C ILE A 41 6.28 -3.28 7.44
N ARG A 42 6.59 -3.92 8.57
CA ARG A 42 6.71 -3.25 9.86
C ARG A 42 7.76 -2.14 9.82
N SER A 43 8.94 -2.40 9.24
CA SER A 43 10.01 -1.40 9.17
C SER A 43 9.61 -0.18 8.32
N LEU A 44 8.83 -0.39 7.25
CA LEU A 44 8.27 0.67 6.43
C LEU A 44 7.22 1.51 7.19
N TRP A 45 6.32 0.88 7.95
CA TRP A 45 5.31 1.59 8.75
C TRP A 45 5.94 2.48 9.83
N LEU A 46 6.96 1.95 10.52
CA LEU A 46 7.73 2.72 11.50
C LEU A 46 8.50 3.86 10.83
N ALA A 47 9.11 3.62 9.67
CA ALA A 47 9.80 4.68 8.94
C ALA A 47 8.88 5.81 8.44
N MET A 48 7.67 5.49 7.98
CA MET A 48 6.67 6.49 7.57
C MET A 48 6.20 7.35 8.75
N THR A 49 5.94 6.71 9.89
CA THR A 49 5.46 7.40 11.11
C THR A 49 6.54 8.26 11.76
N LEU A 50 7.81 7.88 11.64
CA LEU A 50 8.94 8.70 12.08
C LEU A 50 9.23 9.87 11.12
N SER A 51 9.29 9.59 9.82
CA SER A 51 9.73 10.58 8.81
C SER A 51 8.72 11.72 8.62
N ALA A 52 7.42 11.46 8.68
CA ALA A 52 6.40 12.48 8.42
C ALA A 52 6.41 13.66 9.43
N PRO A 53 6.47 13.45 10.76
CA PRO A 53 6.61 14.54 11.72
C PRO A 53 7.98 15.25 11.62
N VAL A 54 9.06 14.50 11.39
CA VAL A 54 10.43 15.05 11.24
C VAL A 54 10.52 15.98 10.04
N LEU A 55 9.85 15.67 8.93
CA LEU A 55 9.84 16.53 7.73
C LEU A 55 9.26 17.93 7.98
N PHE A 56 8.41 18.09 8.99
CA PHE A 56 7.88 19.41 9.33
C PHE A 56 8.92 20.36 9.91
N LEU A 57 10.07 19.87 10.39
CA LEU A 57 11.22 20.69 10.77
C LEU A 57 11.66 21.62 9.64
N PHE A 58 11.55 21.16 8.39
CA PHE A 58 11.99 21.89 7.20
C PHE A 58 10.98 22.94 6.72
N THR A 59 9.83 23.07 7.40
CA THR A 59 8.77 24.03 7.04
C THR A 59 8.83 25.34 7.83
N VAL A 60 9.62 25.39 8.90
CA VAL A 60 9.60 26.44 9.94
C VAL A 60 10.69 27.51 9.72
N GLU A 61 11.20 27.67 8.50
CA GLU A 61 12.18 28.74 8.24
C GLU A 61 11.49 30.11 8.28
N ASP A 62 11.82 30.93 9.27
CA ASP A 62 11.30 32.29 9.46
C ASP A 62 11.99 33.28 8.50
N ASP A 63 11.28 34.34 8.09
CA ASP A 63 11.85 35.40 7.24
C ASP A 63 13.07 36.08 7.90
N TRP A 64 13.10 36.11 9.24
CA TRP A 64 14.24 36.63 10.03
C TRP A 64 15.48 35.75 9.93
N ASP A 65 15.33 34.44 9.69
CA ASP A 65 16.47 33.54 9.52
C ASP A 65 17.22 33.81 8.21
N ARG A 66 16.49 34.26 7.18
CA ARG A 66 17.06 34.65 5.87
C ARG A 66 17.83 35.96 5.92
N LEU A 67 17.50 36.82 6.88
CA LEU A 67 18.15 38.12 7.10
C LEU A 67 19.32 38.04 8.10
N SER A 68 19.57 36.86 8.69
CA SER A 68 20.63 36.71 9.69
C SER A 68 22.02 36.68 9.05
N VAL A 69 23.01 37.27 9.72
CA VAL A 69 24.43 37.34 9.29
C VAL A 69 25.09 35.95 9.15
N ARG A 70 24.50 34.92 9.76
CA ARG A 70 25.04 33.55 9.73
C ARG A 70 24.57 32.80 8.49
N PRO A 71 25.42 31.96 7.88
CA PRO A 71 25.05 31.23 6.67
C PRO A 71 23.88 30.29 6.92
N VAL A 72 22.75 30.56 6.27
CA VAL A 72 21.52 29.75 6.30
C VAL A 72 21.80 28.29 5.94
N ARG A 73 22.74 28.04 5.01
CA ARG A 73 23.19 26.70 4.60
C ARG A 73 23.63 25.84 5.78
N ARG A 74 24.39 26.37 6.75
CA ARG A 74 24.86 25.61 7.92
C ARG A 74 23.71 25.20 8.84
N ARG A 75 22.68 26.06 8.96
CA ARG A 75 21.48 25.77 9.77
C ARG A 75 20.60 24.72 9.08
N ARG A 76 20.43 24.81 7.77
CA ARG A 76 19.73 23.80 6.96
C ARG A 76 20.43 22.44 7.03
N ALA A 77 21.76 22.42 6.90
CA ALA A 77 22.55 21.21 7.07
C ALA A 77 22.42 20.61 8.48
N ALA A 78 22.37 21.46 9.52
CA ALA A 78 22.13 20.99 10.89
C ALA A 78 20.75 20.34 11.06
N LEU A 79 19.69 20.84 10.41
CA LEU A 79 18.38 20.18 10.44
C LEU A 79 18.39 18.82 9.72
N VAL A 80 19.09 18.72 8.59
CA VAL A 80 19.28 17.44 7.88
C VAL A 80 20.03 16.44 8.77
N ALA A 81 21.08 16.89 9.45
CA ALA A 81 21.82 16.05 10.40
C ALA A 81 20.94 15.59 11.57
N VAL A 82 20.13 16.48 12.16
CA VAL A 82 19.18 16.11 13.23
C VAL A 82 18.18 15.06 12.74
N ALA A 83 17.65 15.21 11.52
CA ALA A 83 16.72 14.24 10.94
C ALA A 83 17.40 12.87 10.71
N ALA A 84 18.60 12.84 10.14
CA ALA A 84 19.36 11.61 9.92
C ALA A 84 19.74 10.91 11.24
N LEU A 85 20.17 11.67 12.25
CA LEU A 85 20.47 11.14 13.59
C LEU A 85 19.21 10.58 14.25
N SER A 86 18.07 11.25 14.13
CA SER A 86 16.80 10.75 14.67
C SER A 86 16.38 9.43 14.02
N ALA A 87 16.61 9.26 12.71
CA ALA A 87 16.38 8.01 12.01
C ALA A 87 17.29 6.88 12.51
N GLY A 88 18.59 7.16 12.70
CA GLY A 88 19.54 6.19 13.24
C GLY A 88 19.18 5.73 14.66
N VAL A 89 18.90 6.69 15.55
CA VAL A 89 18.51 6.39 16.95
C VAL A 89 17.19 5.61 16.99
N ALA A 90 16.17 6.03 16.24
CA ALA A 90 14.90 5.30 16.20
C ALA A 90 15.08 3.87 15.70
N SER A 91 15.87 3.68 14.63
CA SER A 91 16.10 2.35 14.06
C SER A 91 16.75 1.39 15.06
N ALA A 92 17.74 1.87 15.84
CA ALA A 92 18.37 1.08 16.89
C ALA A 92 17.42 0.78 18.07
N VAL A 93 16.57 1.74 18.45
CA VAL A 93 15.63 1.60 19.58
C VAL A 93 14.48 0.63 19.26
N PHE A 94 13.93 0.68 18.05
CA PHE A 94 12.76 -0.14 17.68
C PHE A 94 13.12 -1.56 17.20
N TYR A 95 14.39 -1.82 16.89
CA TYR A 95 14.90 -3.14 16.50
C TYR A 95 16.14 -3.53 17.34
N PRO A 96 16.00 -3.71 18.66
CA PRO A 96 17.09 -4.18 19.49
C PRO A 96 17.47 -5.61 19.07
N GLY A 97 18.74 -5.83 18.68
CA GLY A 97 19.27 -7.15 18.34
C GLY A 97 19.06 -7.62 16.89
N ASN A 98 18.15 -7.00 16.12
CA ASN A 98 18.02 -7.26 14.68
C ASN A 98 18.56 -6.08 13.86
N MET A 99 19.87 -6.07 13.61
CA MET A 99 20.54 -4.96 12.93
C MET A 99 20.42 -5.00 11.41
N TRP A 100 20.14 -6.17 10.84
CA TRP A 100 20.20 -6.41 9.40
C TRP A 100 18.81 -6.70 8.82
N ASP A 101 18.51 -7.96 8.53
CA ASP A 101 17.39 -8.38 7.70
C ASP A 101 16.05 -7.86 8.21
N SER A 102 15.47 -6.94 7.42
CA SER A 102 14.19 -6.28 7.72
C SER A 102 14.12 -5.56 9.08
N GLY A 103 15.28 -5.33 9.71
CA GLY A 103 15.43 -4.77 11.05
C GLY A 103 15.84 -3.30 11.06
N ALA A 104 16.84 -2.95 11.88
CA ALA A 104 17.32 -1.58 12.03
C ALA A 104 17.85 -1.00 10.70
N ALA A 105 18.60 -1.77 9.92
CA ALA A 105 19.11 -1.35 8.61
C ALA A 105 17.98 -0.97 7.64
N ALA A 106 16.96 -1.81 7.51
CA ALA A 106 15.81 -1.54 6.65
C ALA A 106 15.03 -0.30 7.09
N MET A 107 14.80 -0.15 8.40
CA MET A 107 14.14 1.05 8.95
C MET A 107 14.94 2.33 8.68
N LEU A 108 16.26 2.30 8.88
CA LEU A 108 17.14 3.43 8.63
C LEU A 108 17.12 3.83 7.16
N ARG A 109 17.34 2.86 6.26
CA ARG A 109 17.26 3.05 4.81
C ARG A 109 15.93 3.70 4.41
N ASN A 110 14.82 3.16 4.90
CA ASN A 110 13.49 3.66 4.59
C ASN A 110 13.28 5.10 5.10
N CYS A 111 13.75 5.41 6.31
CA CYS A 111 13.70 6.78 6.85
C CYS A 111 14.50 7.75 5.98
N LEU A 112 15.73 7.39 5.59
CA LEU A 112 16.58 8.22 4.74
C LEU A 112 15.94 8.45 3.36
N GLY A 113 15.43 7.38 2.73
CA GLY A 113 14.73 7.48 1.44
C GLY A 113 13.50 8.40 1.51
N LEU A 114 12.66 8.24 2.54
CA LEU A 114 11.46 9.06 2.72
C LEU A 114 11.80 10.53 3.06
N ILE A 115 12.73 10.78 3.98
CA ILE A 115 13.18 12.14 4.30
C ILE A 115 13.79 12.79 3.04
N GLY A 116 14.62 12.05 2.31
CA GLY A 116 15.22 12.46 1.05
C GLY A 116 14.19 12.87 0.01
N ALA A 117 13.19 12.02 -0.22
CA ALA A 117 12.12 12.29 -1.16
C ALA A 117 11.27 13.52 -0.76
N GLY A 118 11.01 13.70 0.54
CA GLY A 118 10.37 14.90 1.07
C GLY A 118 11.18 16.17 0.78
N LEU A 119 12.48 16.15 1.05
CA LEU A 119 13.37 17.28 0.78
C LEU A 119 13.51 17.57 -0.73
N LEU A 120 13.66 16.52 -1.54
CA LEU A 120 13.74 16.61 -3.00
C LEU A 120 12.46 17.23 -3.58
N SER A 121 11.31 16.91 -2.99
CA SER A 121 10.02 17.49 -3.41
C SER A 121 9.98 19.01 -3.33
N LEU A 122 10.80 19.64 -2.48
CA LEU A 122 10.81 21.09 -2.32
C LEU A 122 11.29 21.84 -3.58
N ALA A 123 11.97 21.15 -4.49
CA ALA A 123 12.38 21.69 -5.79
C ALA A 123 11.18 22.09 -6.66
N PHE A 124 10.06 21.36 -6.55
CA PHE A 124 8.87 21.54 -7.41
C PHE A 124 7.55 21.76 -6.63
N LEU A 125 7.47 21.31 -5.37
CA LEU A 125 6.33 21.53 -4.47
C LEU A 125 6.56 22.69 -3.50
N PRO A 126 5.48 23.37 -3.04
CA PRO A 126 5.57 24.32 -1.95
C PRO A 126 5.86 23.61 -0.62
N ARG A 127 6.55 24.27 0.31
CA ARG A 127 7.01 23.67 1.59
C ARG A 127 5.91 23.03 2.44
N TRP A 128 4.67 23.52 2.36
CA TRP A 128 3.55 22.93 3.10
C TRP A 128 3.11 21.56 2.55
N MET A 129 3.55 21.18 1.35
CA MET A 129 3.32 19.88 0.70
C MET A 129 4.51 18.92 0.84
N ILE A 130 5.51 19.23 1.68
CA ILE A 130 6.72 18.40 1.84
C ILE A 130 6.43 16.93 2.23
N TRP A 131 5.27 16.67 2.81
CA TRP A 131 4.81 15.34 3.22
C TRP A 131 4.24 14.52 2.05
N VAL A 132 3.82 15.13 0.93
CA VAL A 132 3.07 14.43 -0.13
C VAL A 132 3.91 13.34 -0.78
N THR A 133 5.10 13.67 -1.29
CA THR A 133 5.98 12.72 -1.98
C THR A 133 6.36 11.52 -1.11
N PRO A 134 6.86 11.68 0.13
CA PRO A 134 7.19 10.53 0.98
C PRO A 134 5.97 9.72 1.37
N THR A 135 4.82 10.35 1.61
CA THR A 135 3.58 9.62 1.88
C THR A 135 3.19 8.75 0.68
N VAL A 136 3.19 9.31 -0.55
CA VAL A 136 2.89 8.56 -1.78
C VAL A 136 3.87 7.42 -2.01
N LEU A 137 5.17 7.64 -1.82
CA LEU A 137 6.19 6.59 -1.98
C LEU A 137 6.02 5.47 -0.96
N GLY A 138 5.89 5.80 0.32
CA GLY A 138 5.71 4.78 1.37
C GLY A 138 4.46 3.94 1.13
N ILE A 139 3.35 4.60 0.75
CA ILE A 139 2.11 3.96 0.33
C ILE A 139 2.31 3.04 -0.89
N ALA A 140 2.96 3.53 -1.95
CA ALA A 140 3.11 2.79 -3.19
C ALA A 140 3.96 1.53 -2.94
N SER A 141 4.96 1.64 -2.06
CA SER A 141 5.76 0.51 -1.60
C SER A 141 4.98 -0.47 -0.73
N MET A 142 3.92 -0.07 -0.02
CA MET A 142 3.05 -1.04 0.66
C MET A 142 2.32 -1.95 -0.32
N ALA A 143 2.02 -1.49 -1.53
CA ALA A 143 1.35 -2.28 -2.57
C ALA A 143 2.29 -3.26 -3.30
N PHE A 144 3.61 -3.16 -3.07
CA PHE A 144 4.58 -4.02 -3.71
C PHE A 144 4.78 -5.32 -2.91
N SER A 145 4.51 -6.46 -3.53
CA SER A 145 4.91 -7.78 -3.02
C SER A 145 6.28 -8.13 -3.58
N VAL A 146 7.24 -8.39 -2.70
CA VAL A 146 8.59 -8.82 -3.10
C VAL A 146 8.57 -10.35 -3.22
N PRO A 147 8.95 -10.94 -4.38
CA PRO A 147 9.05 -12.39 -4.51
C PRO A 147 10.16 -12.94 -3.60
N ALA A 148 10.15 -14.25 -3.35
CA ALA A 148 11.16 -14.91 -2.50
C ALA A 148 12.60 -14.69 -3.02
N GLU A 149 12.78 -14.60 -4.33
CA GLU A 149 14.05 -14.30 -5.00
C GLU A 149 13.92 -13.04 -5.89
N PRO A 150 14.08 -11.84 -5.31
CA PRO A 150 13.99 -10.62 -6.09
C PRO A 150 15.23 -10.41 -6.94
N GLY A 151 15.02 -10.19 -8.25
CA GLY A 151 16.07 -9.72 -9.15
C GLY A 151 16.45 -8.25 -8.89
N THR A 152 17.61 -7.81 -9.40
CA THR A 152 18.15 -6.45 -9.18
C THR A 152 17.21 -5.33 -9.62
N ALA A 153 16.42 -5.51 -10.68
CA ALA A 153 15.43 -4.51 -11.08
C ALA A 153 14.32 -4.36 -10.03
N MET A 154 13.88 -5.45 -9.42
CA MET A 154 12.85 -5.43 -8.39
C MET A 154 13.35 -4.78 -7.09
N THR A 155 14.64 -4.88 -6.78
CA THR A 155 15.24 -4.19 -5.62
C THR A 155 15.28 -2.67 -5.78
N LEU A 156 15.32 -2.18 -7.02
CA LEU A 156 15.16 -0.76 -7.34
C LEU A 156 13.70 -0.29 -7.16
N TRP A 157 12.75 -0.97 -7.80
CA TRP A 157 11.33 -0.59 -7.77
C TRP A 157 10.68 -0.78 -6.40
N GLY A 158 11.06 -1.85 -5.70
CA GLY A 158 10.60 -2.21 -4.37
C GLY A 158 11.54 -1.79 -3.24
N ALA A 159 12.40 -0.78 -3.45
CA ALA A 159 13.49 -0.46 -2.53
C ALA A 159 13.06 -0.29 -1.06
N LEU A 160 11.92 0.34 -0.79
CA LEU A 160 11.43 0.54 0.58
C LEU A 160 10.91 -0.75 1.25
N ARG A 161 10.68 -1.81 0.47
CA ARG A 161 10.22 -3.15 0.91
C ARG A 161 11.35 -4.17 1.02
N MET A 162 12.54 -3.89 0.51
CA MET A 162 13.63 -4.87 0.52
C MET A 162 14.17 -5.11 1.92
N PRO A 163 14.66 -6.31 2.24
CA PRO A 163 15.23 -6.63 3.56
C PRO A 163 16.52 -5.84 3.85
N GLY A 164 17.22 -5.35 2.82
CA GLY A 164 18.43 -4.53 2.93
C GLY A 164 19.78 -5.23 3.08
N PRO A 165 19.99 -6.53 2.75
CA PRO A 165 21.32 -7.11 2.64
C PRO A 165 22.07 -6.58 1.39
N VAL A 166 23.36 -6.88 1.24
CA VAL A 166 24.14 -6.47 0.05
C VAL A 166 23.73 -7.27 -1.19
N HIS A 167 23.41 -8.55 -1.01
CA HIS A 167 22.92 -9.46 -2.04
C HIS A 167 21.61 -10.07 -1.59
N THR A 168 20.67 -10.26 -2.51
CA THR A 168 19.43 -10.98 -2.27
C THR A 168 19.70 -12.48 -2.08
N THR A 169 18.72 -13.21 -1.54
CA THR A 169 18.77 -14.67 -1.39
C THR A 169 19.10 -15.41 -2.69
N GLY A 170 18.65 -14.88 -3.83
CA GLY A 170 18.99 -15.39 -5.17
C GLY A 170 20.31 -14.88 -5.75
N GLY A 171 21.18 -14.26 -4.95
CA GLY A 171 22.50 -13.77 -5.38
C GLY A 171 22.50 -12.45 -6.17
N ALA A 172 21.34 -11.84 -6.40
CA ALA A 172 21.24 -10.57 -7.13
C ALA A 172 21.67 -9.39 -6.24
N LEU A 173 22.23 -8.33 -6.85
CA LEU A 173 22.63 -7.14 -6.09
C LEU A 173 21.41 -6.37 -5.57
N ASP A 174 21.40 -6.01 -4.27
CA ASP A 174 20.35 -5.16 -3.69
C ASP A 174 20.67 -3.67 -3.90
N LEU A 175 19.88 -3.01 -4.77
CA LEU A 175 20.01 -1.58 -5.07
C LEU A 175 19.19 -0.68 -4.14
N SER A 176 18.53 -1.23 -3.14
CA SER A 176 17.65 -0.44 -2.25
C SER A 176 18.41 0.60 -1.43
N TRP A 177 19.56 0.24 -0.87
CA TRP A 177 20.46 1.14 -0.14
C TRP A 177 21.02 2.27 -1.00
N PRO A 178 21.70 1.99 -2.13
CA PRO A 178 22.26 3.06 -2.96
C PRO A 178 21.15 3.99 -3.49
N LEU A 179 19.98 3.46 -3.84
CA LEU A 179 18.85 4.30 -4.26
C LEU A 179 18.38 5.24 -3.13
N CYS A 180 18.10 4.72 -1.93
CA CYS A 180 17.61 5.53 -0.82
C CYS A 180 18.64 6.57 -0.36
N LEU A 181 19.93 6.22 -0.36
CA LEU A 181 21.02 7.15 -0.07
C LEU A 181 21.16 8.22 -1.14
N ALA A 182 21.09 7.86 -2.43
CA ALA A 182 21.14 8.82 -3.53
C ALA A 182 19.98 9.82 -3.45
N VAL A 183 18.76 9.34 -3.18
CA VAL A 183 17.57 10.19 -2.97
C VAL A 183 17.75 11.10 -1.74
N PHE A 184 18.30 10.58 -0.64
CA PHE A 184 18.61 11.37 0.55
C PHE A 184 19.62 12.49 0.29
N VAL A 185 20.76 12.15 -0.33
CA VAL A 185 21.83 13.11 -0.64
C VAL A 185 21.33 14.17 -1.64
N ALA A 186 20.61 13.76 -2.68
CA ALA A 186 20.01 14.68 -3.64
C ALA A 186 18.99 15.62 -2.98
N GLY A 187 18.09 15.09 -2.15
CA GLY A 187 17.12 15.88 -1.41
C GLY A 187 17.78 16.85 -0.43
N ALA A 188 18.78 16.39 0.32
CA ALA A 188 19.56 17.22 1.23
C ALA A 188 20.28 18.36 0.47
N ALA A 189 20.88 18.07 -0.68
CA ALA A 189 21.52 19.07 -1.54
C ALA A 189 20.50 20.11 -2.03
N VAL A 190 19.34 19.68 -2.54
CA VAL A 190 18.24 20.57 -2.96
C VAL A 190 17.80 21.50 -1.83
N TYR A 191 17.60 20.97 -0.62
CA TYR A 191 17.17 21.76 0.52
C TYR A 191 18.25 22.72 1.02
N VAL A 192 19.49 22.25 1.19
CA VAL A 192 20.61 23.07 1.70
C VAL A 192 20.97 24.18 0.72
N ALA A 193 20.95 23.90 -0.59
CA ALA A 193 21.27 24.88 -1.63
C ALA A 193 20.06 25.76 -2.06
N ASP A 194 18.84 25.47 -1.57
CA ASP A 194 17.59 26.15 -1.97
C ASP A 194 17.29 26.05 -3.48
N VAL A 195 17.58 24.89 -4.08
CA VAL A 195 17.34 24.67 -5.52
C VAL A 195 15.85 24.68 -5.79
N VAL A 196 15.41 25.57 -6.69
CA VAL A 196 14.02 25.67 -7.14
C VAL A 196 13.99 25.56 -8.66
N VAL A 197 13.19 24.63 -9.17
CA VAL A 197 13.02 24.42 -10.62
C VAL A 197 12.06 25.48 -11.18
N PRO A 198 12.34 26.07 -12.35
CA PRO A 198 11.40 26.98 -13.02
C PRO A 198 10.07 26.27 -13.29
N GLY A 199 8.95 26.90 -12.90
CA GLY A 199 7.61 26.29 -12.98
C GLY A 199 7.09 25.67 -11.67
N ARG A 200 7.80 25.84 -10.55
CA ARG A 200 7.31 25.46 -9.21
C ARG A 200 5.86 25.91 -9.01
N LEU A 201 5.02 25.01 -8.48
CA LEU A 201 3.64 25.29 -8.10
C LEU A 201 3.58 26.39 -7.01
N THR A 202 3.60 27.65 -7.44
CA THR A 202 3.41 28.80 -6.57
C THR A 202 1.92 29.10 -6.50
N VAL A 203 1.27 28.65 -5.44
CA VAL A 203 -0.03 29.23 -5.08
C VAL A 203 0.25 30.68 -4.69
N ALA A 204 -0.17 31.62 -5.52
CA ALA A 204 -0.07 33.05 -5.22
C ALA A 204 -0.68 33.31 -3.84
N ARG A 205 0.17 33.64 -2.86
CA ARG A 205 -0.25 34.22 -1.57
C ARG A 205 -0.97 35.54 -1.90
N VAL A 206 -2.29 35.50 -2.02
CA VAL A 206 -3.10 36.72 -2.06
C VAL A 206 -3.21 37.20 -0.62
N GLY A 207 -2.22 37.96 -0.17
CA GLY A 207 -2.18 38.53 1.18
C GLY A 207 -0.78 39.00 1.53
N GLY A 208 -0.40 40.18 1.02
CA GLY A 208 0.87 40.83 1.32
C GLY A 208 1.60 41.24 0.06
N ARG A 209 1.28 42.44 -0.44
CA ARG A 209 2.14 43.17 -1.36
C ARG A 209 3.52 43.32 -0.69
N ARG A 210 4.52 42.59 -1.16
CA ARG A 210 5.93 42.99 -1.04
C ARG A 210 6.59 42.71 -2.38
N GLY A 211 6.31 43.60 -3.33
CA GLY A 211 7.24 43.82 -4.43
C GLY A 211 8.54 44.40 -3.87
N PRO A 212 9.67 44.20 -4.57
CA PRO A 212 10.97 44.74 -4.16
C PRO A 212 10.87 46.27 -4.06
N LEU A 213 11.50 46.86 -3.04
CA LEU A 213 11.71 48.31 -2.95
C LEU A 213 12.60 48.75 -4.12
N PRO A 214 12.15 49.69 -4.98
CA PRO A 214 13.05 50.48 -5.80
C PRO A 214 13.04 51.93 -5.31
N GLY A 215 14.25 52.46 -5.09
CA GLY A 215 14.65 53.87 -5.06
C GLY A 215 13.60 54.97 -4.85
N THR A 216 13.81 55.75 -3.79
CA THR A 216 13.84 57.22 -3.83
C THR A 216 13.20 57.90 -5.04
N ARG A 217 11.99 58.45 -4.88
CA ARG A 217 11.61 59.72 -5.53
C ARG A 217 10.47 60.42 -4.78
N ARG A 218 10.80 61.61 -4.28
CA ARG A 218 9.85 62.67 -3.85
C ARG A 218 8.88 62.95 -5.00
N GLY A 219 7.59 63.09 -4.67
CA GLY A 219 6.55 63.46 -5.64
C GLY A 219 5.19 63.62 -4.96
N THR A 220 4.84 64.87 -4.71
CA THR A 220 3.61 65.45 -4.16
C THR A 220 2.26 64.93 -4.69
N ARG A 221 1.22 65.15 -3.85
CA ARG A 221 -0.21 65.49 -4.11
C ARG A 221 -1.30 64.43 -3.85
N ARG A 222 -2.09 64.75 -2.80
CA ARG A 222 -3.55 64.68 -2.62
C ARG A 222 -4.38 64.06 -3.77
N GLY A 223 -5.32 63.16 -3.41
CA GLY A 223 -6.52 62.96 -4.24
C GLY A 223 -7.36 61.72 -3.94
N THR A 224 -8.49 61.92 -3.26
CA THR A 224 -9.77 61.20 -3.38
C THR A 224 -9.89 59.73 -2.91
N ARG A 225 -10.54 59.59 -1.74
CA ARG A 225 -11.43 58.47 -1.39
C ARG A 225 -12.44 58.24 -2.52
N ARG A 226 -12.43 57.06 -3.14
CA ARG A 226 -13.59 56.53 -3.90
C ARG A 226 -13.71 55.04 -3.62
N GLY A 227 -14.75 54.67 -2.87
CA GLY A 227 -15.09 53.29 -2.55
C GLY A 227 -15.45 52.51 -3.82
N THR A 228 -14.53 51.70 -4.32
CA THR A 228 -14.81 50.73 -5.37
C THR A 228 -15.46 49.50 -4.74
N ARG A 229 -16.75 49.27 -5.04
CA ARG A 229 -17.45 48.01 -4.78
C ARG A 229 -16.57 46.83 -5.22
N PRO A 230 -16.43 45.74 -4.43
CA PRO A 230 -15.61 44.61 -4.82
C PRO A 230 -16.25 43.94 -6.05
N SER A 231 -15.57 44.05 -7.18
CA SER A 231 -16.03 43.57 -8.49
C SER A 231 -16.19 42.04 -8.54
N SER A 232 -17.19 41.60 -9.30
CA SER A 232 -17.59 40.22 -9.61
C SER A 232 -16.43 39.26 -9.96
N ARG A 233 -15.30 39.79 -10.46
CA ARG A 233 -14.06 39.05 -10.73
C ARG A 233 -13.51 38.30 -9.50
N ARG A 234 -13.66 38.84 -8.27
CA ARG A 234 -13.21 38.13 -7.06
C ARG A 234 -14.11 36.93 -6.72
N ARG A 235 -15.43 37.03 -6.92
CA ARG A 235 -16.37 35.91 -6.69
C ARG A 235 -16.16 34.78 -7.69
N LEU A 236 -15.92 35.12 -8.96
CA LEU A 236 -15.54 34.15 -10.00
C LEU A 236 -14.22 33.44 -9.66
N SER A 237 -13.20 34.18 -9.18
CA SER A 237 -11.90 33.60 -8.81
C SER A 237 -11.94 32.68 -7.58
N ALA A 238 -12.98 32.76 -6.75
CA ALA A 238 -13.20 31.89 -5.59
C ALA A 238 -14.02 30.64 -5.96
N GLY A 239 -14.96 30.76 -6.90
CA GLY A 239 -15.69 29.63 -7.50
C GLY A 239 -14.77 28.73 -8.33
N VAL A 240 -13.93 29.32 -9.20
CA VAL A 240 -12.91 28.60 -10.00
C VAL A 240 -11.89 27.88 -9.11
N ARG A 241 -11.54 28.49 -7.98
CA ARG A 241 -10.60 27.90 -7.01
C ARG A 241 -11.21 26.72 -6.24
N ARG A 242 -12.49 26.79 -5.84
CA ARG A 242 -13.23 25.64 -5.27
C ARG A 242 -13.40 24.52 -6.31
N ALA A 243 -13.63 24.88 -7.58
CA ALA A 243 -13.73 23.93 -8.69
C ALA A 243 -12.41 23.23 -9.02
N MET A 244 -11.25 23.85 -8.75
CA MET A 244 -9.93 23.21 -8.98
C MET A 244 -9.50 22.24 -7.87
N PHE A 245 -10.04 22.31 -6.65
CA PHE A 245 -9.58 21.47 -5.54
C PHE A 245 -10.31 20.14 -5.42
N LEU A 246 -11.61 20.10 -5.75
CA LEU A 246 -12.41 18.88 -5.82
C LEU A 246 -11.83 17.80 -6.75
N PRO A 247 -11.41 18.12 -8.00
CA PRO A 247 -10.83 17.13 -8.89
C PRO A 247 -9.49 16.61 -8.37
N VAL A 248 -8.73 17.38 -7.59
CA VAL A 248 -7.49 16.91 -6.96
C VAL A 248 -7.78 15.89 -5.86
N VAL A 249 -8.80 16.14 -5.03
CA VAL A 249 -9.26 15.17 -4.01
C VAL A 249 -9.79 13.90 -4.66
N ALA A 250 -10.64 14.05 -5.68
CA ALA A 250 -11.17 12.93 -6.44
C ALA A 250 -10.04 12.13 -7.12
N ALA A 251 -9.07 12.80 -7.75
CA ALA A 251 -7.94 12.15 -8.40
C ALA A 251 -7.06 11.40 -7.39
N ALA A 252 -6.76 11.97 -6.22
CA ALA A 252 -5.96 11.29 -5.21
C ALA A 252 -6.64 10.01 -4.69
N VAL A 253 -7.95 10.07 -4.44
CA VAL A 253 -8.74 8.91 -4.04
C VAL A 253 -8.89 7.91 -5.19
N ALA A 254 -9.09 8.37 -6.42
CA ALA A 254 -9.15 7.52 -7.60
C ALA A 254 -7.84 6.75 -7.78
N VAL A 255 -6.70 7.43 -7.73
CA VAL A 255 -5.39 6.76 -7.81
C VAL A 255 -5.26 5.73 -6.69
N ALA A 256 -5.66 6.05 -5.46
CA ALA A 256 -5.60 5.09 -4.35
C ALA A 256 -6.51 3.86 -4.56
N LEU A 257 -7.69 4.06 -5.16
CA LEU A 257 -8.68 3.02 -5.41
C LEU A 257 -8.39 2.17 -6.66
N TRP A 258 -7.67 2.70 -7.64
CA TRP A 258 -7.37 2.05 -8.91
C TRP A 258 -5.98 1.43 -8.95
N TRP A 259 -4.99 2.08 -8.34
CA TRP A 259 -3.60 1.63 -8.39
C TRP A 259 -3.46 0.19 -7.89
N THR A 260 -4.04 -0.10 -6.73
CA THR A 260 -3.79 -1.38 -6.07
C THR A 260 -4.44 -2.57 -6.78
N PRO A 261 -5.72 -2.52 -7.20
CA PRO A 261 -6.29 -3.56 -8.05
C PRO A 261 -5.48 -3.77 -9.34
N VAL A 262 -5.04 -2.69 -9.99
CA VAL A 262 -4.29 -2.78 -11.25
C VAL A 262 -2.94 -3.50 -11.05
N VAL A 263 -2.24 -3.22 -9.95
CA VAL A 263 -0.97 -3.89 -9.64
C VAL A 263 -1.18 -5.34 -9.18
N SER A 264 -2.33 -5.65 -8.56
CA SER A 264 -2.65 -6.99 -8.07
C SER A 264 -3.50 -7.84 -9.03
N VAL A 265 -3.61 -7.47 -10.32
CA VAL A 265 -4.39 -8.23 -11.33
C VAL A 265 -4.04 -9.71 -11.33
N GLY A 266 -2.76 -10.06 -11.10
CA GLY A 266 -2.28 -11.44 -10.95
C GLY A 266 -3.03 -12.28 -9.90
N TYR A 267 -3.69 -11.65 -8.93
CA TYR A 267 -4.33 -12.31 -7.79
C TYR A 267 -5.85 -12.38 -7.88
N TRP A 268 -6.49 -11.51 -8.67
CA TRP A 268 -7.94 -11.45 -8.78
C TRP A 268 -8.46 -11.50 -10.21
N GLY A 269 -7.60 -11.35 -11.21
CA GLY A 269 -7.96 -11.16 -12.61
C GLY A 269 -9.06 -12.11 -13.07
N GLY A 270 -10.08 -11.53 -13.72
CA GLY A 270 -11.21 -12.28 -14.24
C GLY A 270 -12.08 -12.93 -13.16
N SER A 271 -12.02 -12.46 -11.91
CA SER A 271 -12.94 -12.87 -10.84
C SER A 271 -13.46 -11.66 -10.06
N LEU A 272 -14.76 -11.39 -10.18
CA LEU A 272 -15.40 -10.29 -9.45
C LEU A 272 -15.33 -10.48 -7.92
N ARG A 273 -15.51 -11.73 -7.48
CA ARG A 273 -15.47 -12.11 -6.06
C ARG A 273 -14.09 -11.86 -5.45
N LEU A 274 -13.02 -12.31 -6.11
CA LEU A 274 -11.65 -12.12 -5.62
C LEU A 274 -11.21 -10.66 -5.70
N LEU A 275 -11.66 -9.94 -6.74
CA LEU A 275 -11.43 -8.51 -6.84
C LEU A 275 -11.98 -7.81 -5.60
N LEU A 276 -13.25 -8.06 -5.25
CA LEU A 276 -13.89 -7.37 -4.12
C LEU A 276 -13.38 -7.88 -2.76
N ALA A 277 -13.03 -9.16 -2.64
CA ALA A 277 -12.37 -9.71 -1.44
C ALA A 277 -10.99 -9.08 -1.20
N SER A 278 -10.19 -8.86 -2.26
CA SER A 278 -8.93 -8.13 -2.15
C SER A 278 -9.14 -6.63 -1.96
N TYR A 279 -10.26 -6.07 -2.44
CA TYR A 279 -10.58 -4.65 -2.33
C TYR A 279 -10.86 -4.19 -0.90
N VAL A 280 -11.47 -5.02 -0.05
CA VAL A 280 -11.81 -4.66 1.35
C VAL A 280 -10.57 -4.31 2.19
N PRO A 281 -9.53 -5.17 2.34
CA PRO A 281 -8.34 -4.81 3.11
C PRO A 281 -7.61 -3.61 2.51
N LEU A 282 -7.62 -3.48 1.18
CA LEU A 282 -6.99 -2.37 0.47
C LEU A 282 -7.71 -1.04 0.69
N THR A 283 -9.03 -1.02 0.57
CA THR A 283 -9.82 0.19 0.86
C THR A 283 -9.70 0.60 2.33
N THR A 284 -9.57 -0.39 3.23
CA THR A 284 -9.41 -0.18 4.66
C THR A 284 -8.03 0.41 5.03
N LEU A 285 -6.94 -0.19 4.56
CA LEU A 285 -5.59 0.27 4.89
C LEU A 285 -5.09 1.42 4.04
N PHE A 286 -5.69 1.67 2.88
CA PHE A 286 -5.10 2.59 1.91
C PHE A 286 -6.04 3.70 1.46
N ALA A 287 -7.19 3.36 0.85
CA ALA A 287 -8.08 4.38 0.32
C ALA A 287 -8.74 5.23 1.42
N ALA A 288 -9.14 4.64 2.55
CA ALA A 288 -9.77 5.36 3.65
C ALA A 288 -8.83 6.36 4.36
N PRO A 289 -7.57 6.00 4.70
CA PRO A 289 -6.58 6.98 5.18
C PRO A 289 -6.31 8.12 4.21
N VAL A 290 -6.18 7.83 2.91
CA VAL A 290 -6.00 8.86 1.86
C VAL A 290 -7.22 9.77 1.76
N ALA A 291 -8.43 9.20 1.79
CA ALA A 291 -9.67 9.95 1.77
C ALA A 291 -9.83 10.84 3.01
N CYS A 292 -9.42 10.35 4.19
CA CYS A 292 -9.38 11.15 5.40
C CYS A 292 -8.42 12.33 5.28
N ALA A 293 -7.18 12.10 4.83
CA ALA A 293 -6.21 13.16 4.61
C ALA A 293 -6.70 14.21 3.60
N CYS A 294 -7.27 13.77 2.48
CA CYS A 294 -7.87 14.65 1.48
C CYS A 294 -9.05 15.43 2.06
N GLY A 295 -9.88 14.78 2.89
CA GLY A 295 -10.93 15.42 3.67
C GLY A 295 -10.39 16.54 4.56
N VAL A 296 -9.30 16.31 5.29
CA VAL A 296 -8.65 17.35 6.10
C VAL A 296 -8.22 18.53 5.24
N VAL A 297 -7.55 18.28 4.11
CA VAL A 297 -7.12 19.37 3.22
C VAL A 297 -8.34 20.12 2.67
N ALA A 298 -9.42 19.43 2.34
CA ALA A 298 -10.68 20.02 1.89
C ALA A 298 -11.36 20.88 2.98
N GLY A 299 -11.39 20.40 4.23
CA GLY A 299 -11.88 21.15 5.38
C GLY A 299 -11.04 22.40 5.65
N GLN A 300 -9.71 22.27 5.54
CA GLN A 300 -8.76 23.37 5.70
C GLN A 300 -8.71 24.33 4.51
N TYR A 301 -9.25 23.94 3.36
CA TYR A 301 -9.20 24.71 2.12
C TYR A 301 -9.64 26.17 2.33
N ARG A 302 -10.70 26.37 3.12
CA ARG A 302 -11.25 27.70 3.45
C ARG A 302 -10.26 28.60 4.20
N TRP A 303 -9.48 28.01 5.10
CA TRP A 303 -8.40 28.71 5.80
C TRP A 303 -7.20 28.95 4.89
N ARG A 304 -6.78 27.93 4.13
CA ARG A 304 -5.62 27.99 3.21
C ARG A 304 -5.81 28.96 2.05
N SER A 305 -7.05 29.21 1.64
CA SER A 305 -7.43 30.13 0.55
C SER A 305 -7.85 31.52 1.03
N SER A 306 -7.77 31.81 2.34
CA SER A 306 -8.23 33.07 2.97
C SER A 306 -9.72 33.39 2.75
N VAL A 307 -10.52 32.42 2.29
CA VAL A 307 -11.97 32.55 2.10
C VAL A 307 -12.70 32.71 3.44
N ALA A 308 -12.16 32.14 4.52
CA ALA A 308 -12.70 32.24 5.87
C ALA A 308 -12.87 33.69 6.37
N VAL A 309 -12.09 34.64 5.86
CA VAL A 309 -12.18 36.08 6.21
C VAL A 309 -13.47 36.72 5.67
N TRP A 310 -14.03 36.16 4.60
CA TRP A 310 -15.28 36.66 4.00
C TRP A 310 -16.54 36.04 4.63
N GLU A 311 -16.40 34.90 5.30
CA GLU A 311 -17.53 34.21 5.97
C GLU A 311 -17.83 34.78 7.35
N THR A 312 -16.86 35.41 8.03
CA THR A 312 -17.13 36.26 9.21
C THR A 312 -18.01 37.47 8.89
N LEU A 313 -18.20 37.79 7.61
CA LEU A 313 -19.09 38.83 7.11
C LEU A 313 -20.39 38.26 6.50
N SER A 314 -20.61 36.93 6.57
CA SER A 314 -21.80 36.29 6.00
C SER A 314 -22.74 35.77 7.08
N ASP A 315 -24.06 35.89 6.87
CA ASP A 315 -25.09 35.46 7.82
C ASP A 315 -25.24 33.92 7.95
N ARG A 316 -24.44 33.13 7.22
CA ARG A 316 -24.52 31.67 7.29
C ARG A 316 -23.90 31.17 8.59
N GLY A 317 -24.72 30.50 9.41
CA GLY A 317 -24.23 29.79 10.60
C GLY A 317 -23.14 28.77 10.28
N ARG A 318 -22.12 28.69 11.15
CA ARG A 318 -21.03 27.69 11.10
C ARG A 318 -21.47 26.25 10.79
N PRO A 319 -22.56 25.69 11.35
CA PRO A 319 -22.96 24.31 11.06
C PRO A 319 -23.47 24.12 9.63
N ALA A 320 -24.12 25.12 9.01
CA ALA A 320 -24.53 25.04 7.61
C ALA A 320 -23.32 25.03 6.66
N VAL A 321 -22.30 25.82 7.01
CA VAL A 321 -21.03 25.91 6.29
C VAL A 321 -20.24 24.60 6.39
N LEU A 322 -20.22 23.95 7.55
CA LEU A 322 -19.62 22.61 7.73
C LEU A 322 -20.38 21.53 6.94
N ARG A 323 -21.71 21.44 7.08
CA ARG A 323 -22.54 20.45 6.35
C ARG A 323 -22.35 20.54 4.83
N SER A 324 -22.27 21.74 4.28
CA SER A 324 -22.01 21.94 2.85
C SER A 324 -20.61 21.45 2.43
N ALA A 325 -19.58 21.67 3.25
CA ALA A 325 -18.24 21.17 2.96
C ALA A 325 -18.20 19.64 2.96
N VAL A 326 -18.69 19.02 4.04
CA VAL A 326 -18.78 17.57 4.18
C VAL A 326 -19.57 16.98 3.02
N GLY A 327 -20.78 17.47 2.75
CA GLY A 327 -21.61 16.95 1.66
C GLY A 327 -21.00 17.12 0.26
N THR A 328 -20.13 18.11 0.05
CA THR A 328 -19.45 18.27 -1.25
C THR A 328 -18.30 17.27 -1.40
N VAL A 329 -17.48 17.11 -0.35
CA VAL A 329 -16.36 16.17 -0.33
C VAL A 329 -16.86 14.73 -0.38
N CYS A 330 -17.86 14.39 0.43
CA CYS A 330 -18.45 13.05 0.43
C CYS A 330 -19.02 12.70 -0.94
N ARG A 331 -19.78 13.59 -1.59
CA ARG A 331 -20.27 13.33 -2.95
C ARG A 331 -19.14 13.07 -3.95
N ALA A 332 -18.09 13.89 -3.94
CA ALA A 332 -16.95 13.68 -4.85
C ALA A 332 -16.25 12.33 -4.60
N VAL A 333 -16.03 11.98 -3.34
CA VAL A 333 -15.38 10.72 -2.94
C VAL A 333 -16.28 9.50 -3.24
N SER A 334 -17.56 9.55 -2.88
CA SER A 334 -18.50 8.45 -3.14
C SER A 334 -18.68 8.21 -4.63
N VAL A 335 -18.83 9.28 -5.45
CA VAL A 335 -18.91 9.13 -6.91
C VAL A 335 -17.64 8.50 -7.46
N THR A 336 -16.46 8.95 -7.01
CA THR A 336 -15.17 8.38 -7.42
C THR A 336 -15.08 6.90 -7.06
N ALA A 337 -15.51 6.51 -5.86
CA ALA A 337 -15.47 5.13 -5.39
C ALA A 337 -16.47 4.23 -6.14
N VAL A 338 -17.69 4.72 -6.37
CA VAL A 338 -18.70 4.01 -7.18
C VAL A 338 -18.19 3.78 -8.60
N VAL A 339 -17.62 4.81 -9.24
CA VAL A 339 -17.07 4.69 -10.60
C VAL A 339 -15.91 3.69 -10.62
N ALA A 340 -15.00 3.74 -9.63
CA ALA A 340 -13.88 2.81 -9.55
C ALA A 340 -14.36 1.35 -9.46
N VAL A 341 -15.27 1.06 -8.54
CA VAL A 341 -15.83 -0.29 -8.34
C VAL A 341 -16.61 -0.74 -9.58
N ALA A 342 -17.43 0.14 -10.16
CA ALA A 342 -18.25 -0.18 -11.34
C ALA A 342 -17.39 -0.53 -12.56
N VAL A 343 -16.34 0.26 -12.84
CA VAL A 343 -15.47 -0.02 -13.99
C VAL A 343 -14.71 -1.33 -13.79
N LEU A 344 -14.13 -1.57 -12.61
CA LEU A 344 -13.44 -2.83 -12.34
C LEU A 344 -14.40 -4.03 -12.41
N ALA A 345 -15.62 -3.89 -11.91
CA ALA A 345 -16.64 -4.92 -12.02
C ALA A 345 -17.01 -5.23 -13.48
N VAL A 346 -17.16 -4.19 -14.32
CA VAL A 346 -17.41 -4.36 -15.76
C VAL A 346 -16.24 -5.09 -16.44
N VAL A 347 -15.00 -4.77 -16.07
CA VAL A 347 -13.81 -5.45 -16.60
C VAL A 347 -13.79 -6.93 -16.18
N CYS A 348 -14.09 -7.25 -14.92
CA CYS A 348 -14.21 -8.65 -14.48
C CYS A 348 -15.30 -9.41 -15.22
N VAL A 349 -16.51 -8.84 -15.28
CA VAL A 349 -17.65 -9.45 -15.98
C VAL A 349 -17.31 -9.67 -17.46
N ALA A 350 -16.68 -8.71 -18.13
CA ALA A 350 -16.26 -8.86 -19.52
C ALA A 350 -15.20 -9.97 -19.69
N GLY A 351 -14.26 -10.10 -18.74
CA GLY A 351 -13.27 -11.17 -18.69
C GLY A 351 -13.91 -12.55 -18.51
N GLU A 352 -14.69 -12.74 -17.44
CA GLU A 352 -15.43 -13.98 -17.14
C GLU A 352 -16.30 -14.42 -18.32
N ARG A 353 -16.94 -13.46 -18.99
CA ARG A 353 -17.80 -13.74 -20.14
C ARG A 353 -17.03 -14.11 -21.40
N ALA A 354 -15.85 -13.52 -21.61
CA ALA A 354 -14.94 -13.94 -22.69
C ALA A 354 -14.37 -15.35 -22.44
N ASP A 355 -14.20 -15.71 -21.17
CA ASP A 355 -13.69 -17.01 -20.70
C ASP A 355 -14.79 -18.09 -20.60
N GLY A 356 -16.02 -17.77 -21.03
CA GLY A 356 -17.12 -18.74 -21.15
C GLY A 356 -17.84 -19.06 -19.83
N VAL A 357 -17.68 -18.23 -18.79
CA VAL A 357 -18.37 -18.41 -17.50
C VAL A 357 -19.88 -18.16 -17.65
N PRO A 358 -20.76 -19.05 -17.13
CA PRO A 358 -22.21 -18.87 -17.21
C PRO A 358 -22.71 -17.64 -16.45
N TRP A 359 -23.72 -16.95 -16.99
CA TRP A 359 -24.36 -15.78 -16.34
C TRP A 359 -24.88 -16.05 -14.93
N ALA A 360 -25.33 -17.28 -14.64
CA ALA A 360 -25.79 -17.65 -13.30
C ALA A 360 -24.66 -17.54 -12.25
N ALA A 361 -23.43 -17.94 -12.61
CA ALA A 361 -22.27 -17.85 -11.73
C ALA A 361 -21.80 -16.39 -11.56
N VAL A 362 -21.79 -15.62 -12.65
CA VAL A 362 -21.48 -14.17 -12.61
C VAL A 362 -22.50 -13.43 -11.73
N GLY A 363 -23.78 -13.77 -11.85
CA GLY A 363 -24.87 -13.17 -11.07
C GLY A 363 -24.76 -13.48 -9.58
N SER A 364 -24.42 -14.72 -9.20
CA SER A 364 -24.19 -15.08 -7.80
C SER A 364 -22.98 -14.36 -7.20
N ASP A 365 -21.91 -14.19 -7.97
CA ASP A 365 -20.70 -13.50 -7.51
C ASP A 365 -20.96 -12.00 -7.33
N LEU A 366 -21.73 -11.38 -8.23
CA LEU A 366 -22.17 -10.00 -8.08
C LEU A 366 -23.02 -9.84 -6.81
N ALA A 367 -24.04 -10.69 -6.62
CA ALA A 367 -24.92 -10.64 -5.46
C ALA A 367 -24.15 -10.82 -4.14
N GLY A 368 -23.24 -11.80 -4.09
CA GLY A 368 -22.39 -12.06 -2.93
C GLY A 368 -21.40 -10.94 -2.61
N SER A 369 -21.09 -10.07 -3.58
CA SER A 369 -20.07 -9.04 -3.42
C SER A 369 -20.62 -7.62 -3.22
N ILE A 370 -21.94 -7.40 -3.36
CA ILE A 370 -22.57 -6.08 -3.14
C ILE A 370 -22.29 -5.56 -1.74
N ALA A 371 -22.38 -6.41 -0.71
CA ALA A 371 -22.15 -6.00 0.67
C ALA A 371 -20.73 -5.44 0.88
N ASN A 372 -19.72 -6.10 0.31
CA ASN A 372 -18.32 -5.67 0.39
C ASN A 372 -18.08 -4.37 -0.40
N ALA A 373 -18.67 -4.24 -1.60
CA ALA A 373 -18.59 -3.02 -2.39
C ALA A 373 -19.20 -1.82 -1.64
N VAL A 374 -20.39 -2.00 -1.05
CA VAL A 374 -21.07 -0.96 -0.26
C VAL A 374 -20.26 -0.60 0.98
N ALA A 375 -19.75 -1.59 1.71
CA ALA A 375 -18.93 -1.37 2.90
C ALA A 375 -17.66 -0.58 2.57
N SER A 376 -16.95 -0.93 1.49
CA SER A 376 -15.78 -0.18 1.00
C SER A 376 -16.10 1.27 0.64
N ILE A 377 -17.20 1.51 -0.09
CA ILE A 377 -17.61 2.88 -0.47
C ILE A 377 -17.97 3.70 0.78
N LEU A 378 -18.71 3.11 1.73
CA LEU A 378 -19.08 3.76 2.99
C LEU A 378 -17.86 4.10 3.83
N LEU A 379 -16.89 3.18 3.93
CA LEU A 379 -15.67 3.38 4.72
C LEU A 379 -14.84 4.56 4.19
N VAL A 380 -14.61 4.62 2.88
CA VAL A 380 -13.84 5.72 2.25
C VAL A 380 -14.60 7.05 2.36
N THR A 381 -15.93 7.02 2.22
CA THR A 381 -16.79 8.20 2.38
C THR A 381 -16.79 8.71 3.82
N ALA A 382 -16.87 7.82 4.80
CA ALA A 382 -16.80 8.13 6.21
C ALA A 382 -15.43 8.72 6.59
N GLY A 383 -14.34 8.13 6.10
CA GLY A 383 -12.99 8.66 6.26
C GLY A 383 -12.89 10.11 5.76
N ALA A 384 -13.40 10.40 4.55
CA ALA A 384 -13.43 11.75 4.01
C ALA A 384 -14.29 12.73 4.83
N ALA A 385 -15.43 12.27 5.35
CA ALA A 385 -16.30 13.08 6.21
C ALA A 385 -15.59 13.47 7.51
N VAL A 386 -15.02 12.49 8.22
CA VAL A 386 -14.26 12.69 9.46
C VAL A 386 -13.09 13.62 9.21
N GLY A 387 -12.30 13.38 8.17
CA GLY A 387 -11.20 14.24 7.78
C GLY A 387 -11.66 15.68 7.53
N THR A 388 -12.79 15.88 6.84
CA THR A 388 -13.33 17.22 6.57
C THR A 388 -13.71 17.95 7.85
N VAL A 389 -14.33 17.27 8.82
CA VAL A 389 -14.66 17.84 10.14
C VAL A 389 -13.38 18.22 10.89
N VAL A 390 -12.41 17.31 10.96
CA VAL A 390 -11.12 17.54 11.63
C VAL A 390 -10.40 18.74 11.00
N GLY A 391 -10.31 18.81 9.67
CA GLY A 391 -9.67 19.92 8.97
C GLY A 391 -10.42 21.25 9.08
N PHE A 392 -11.73 21.22 9.27
CA PHE A 392 -12.53 22.43 9.51
C PHE A 392 -12.20 23.06 10.87
N HIS A 393 -12.01 22.23 11.90
CA HIS A 393 -11.70 22.69 13.25
C HIS A 393 -10.19 22.95 13.47
N LEU A 394 -9.33 22.11 12.91
CA LEU A 394 -7.88 22.18 13.10
C LEU A 394 -7.20 22.83 11.89
N ARG A 395 -6.67 24.03 12.09
CA ARG A 395 -6.09 24.87 11.02
C ARG A 395 -4.57 24.69 10.83
N ARG A 396 -4.00 23.59 11.32
CA ARG A 396 -2.55 23.36 11.28
C ARG A 396 -2.14 22.55 10.05
N ILE A 397 -1.01 22.91 9.44
CA ILE A 397 -0.53 22.32 8.18
C ILE A 397 -0.15 20.83 8.34
N TRP A 398 0.18 20.40 9.56
CA TRP A 398 0.56 19.02 9.89
C TRP A 398 -0.62 18.07 10.13
N VAL A 399 -1.87 18.57 10.14
CA VAL A 399 -3.06 17.75 10.41
C VAL A 399 -3.36 16.73 9.30
N PRO A 400 -3.22 17.02 7.99
CA PRO A 400 -3.48 16.02 6.95
C PRO A 400 -2.62 14.76 7.04
N PRO A 401 -1.28 14.82 7.16
CA PRO A 401 -0.49 13.60 7.31
C PRO A 401 -0.70 12.92 8.66
N LEU A 402 -0.97 13.67 9.73
CA LEU A 402 -1.36 13.07 11.01
C LEU A 402 -2.67 12.28 10.86
N ALA A 403 -3.68 12.84 10.20
CA ALA A 403 -4.96 12.18 9.98
C ALA A 403 -4.79 10.91 9.13
N LEU A 404 -3.92 10.94 8.12
CA LEU A 404 -3.56 9.74 7.36
C LEU A 404 -3.00 8.65 8.27
N ILE A 405 -1.99 9.00 9.07
CA ILE A 405 -1.31 8.04 9.97
C ILE A 405 -2.27 7.51 11.04
N VAL A 406 -3.03 8.39 11.69
CA VAL A 406 -3.98 8.00 12.75
C VAL A 406 -5.10 7.13 12.17
N THR A 407 -5.67 7.49 11.02
CA THR A 407 -6.70 6.68 10.38
C THR A 407 -6.15 5.32 9.94
N PHE A 408 -4.92 5.27 9.41
CA PHE A 408 -4.25 4.01 9.12
C PHE A 408 -4.15 3.15 10.38
N ILE A 409 -3.59 3.70 11.47
CA ILE A 409 -3.40 3.01 12.75
C ILE A 409 -4.73 2.48 13.31
N LEU A 410 -5.80 3.28 13.27
CA LEU A 410 -7.10 2.88 13.79
C LEU A 410 -7.78 1.77 12.97
N LEU A 411 -7.46 1.67 11.68
CA LEU A 411 -8.06 0.69 10.77
C LEU A 411 -7.28 -0.62 10.70
N VAL A 412 -6.03 -0.66 11.19
CA VAL A 412 -5.23 -1.88 11.24
C VAL A 412 -5.88 -3.00 12.08
N PRO A 413 -6.41 -2.76 13.30
CA PRO A 413 -7.11 -3.78 14.08
C PRO A 413 -8.38 -4.29 13.39
N VAL A 414 -9.03 -3.45 12.57
CA VAL A 414 -10.24 -3.82 11.83
C VAL A 414 -9.95 -4.93 10.82
N LEU A 415 -8.72 -5.02 10.27
CA LEU A 415 -8.35 -6.16 9.41
C LEU A 415 -8.31 -7.49 10.15
N GLY A 416 -7.88 -7.48 11.42
CA GLY A 416 -7.89 -8.68 12.25
C GLY A 416 -9.31 -9.24 12.45
N LEU A 417 -10.32 -8.36 12.44
CA LEU A 417 -11.73 -8.73 12.53
C LEU A 417 -12.34 -9.13 11.18
N ILE A 418 -11.76 -8.71 10.05
CA ILE A 418 -12.21 -9.07 8.70
C ILE A 418 -11.69 -10.46 8.29
N ARG A 419 -10.55 -10.90 8.84
CA ARG A 419 -10.02 -12.27 8.70
C ARG A 419 -10.93 -13.27 9.43
N GLN A 420 -12.03 -13.69 8.79
CA GLN A 420 -12.69 -14.99 9.03
C GLN A 420 -13.97 -15.22 8.20
N GLN A 421 -14.35 -14.33 7.28
CA GLN A 421 -15.33 -14.75 6.28
C GLN A 421 -14.64 -15.63 5.27
N ASP A 422 -14.66 -16.94 5.57
CA ASP A 422 -14.23 -18.04 4.73
C ASP A 422 -14.41 -17.72 3.24
N ILE A 423 -13.30 -17.38 2.58
CA ILE A 423 -13.14 -17.78 1.18
C ILE A 423 -13.05 -19.29 1.27
N ARG A 424 -14.19 -19.97 1.37
CA ARG A 424 -14.24 -21.44 1.44
C ARG A 424 -13.39 -21.94 0.27
N PRO A 425 -12.24 -22.59 0.52
CA PRO A 425 -11.25 -22.86 -0.52
C PRO A 425 -11.80 -23.81 -1.57
N TRP A 426 -12.84 -24.59 -1.21
CA TRP A 426 -13.59 -25.43 -2.12
C TRP A 426 -15.01 -25.61 -1.57
N GLY A 427 -16.02 -25.17 -2.32
CA GLY A 427 -17.43 -25.34 -1.93
C GLY A 427 -17.97 -26.69 -2.36
N GLY A 428 -17.42 -27.80 -1.85
CA GLY A 428 -17.90 -29.16 -2.09
C GLY A 428 -17.77 -29.67 -3.55
N ASP A 429 -17.50 -30.96 -3.71
CA ASP A 429 -17.23 -31.59 -5.00
C ASP A 429 -18.45 -31.67 -5.95
N ALA A 430 -19.66 -31.37 -5.47
CA ALA A 430 -20.90 -31.52 -6.22
C ALA A 430 -21.04 -30.59 -7.46
N THR A 431 -20.16 -29.59 -7.63
CA THR A 431 -20.20 -28.64 -8.76
C THR A 431 -18.87 -28.48 -9.50
N ALA A 432 -17.88 -29.32 -9.24
CA ALA A 432 -16.57 -29.23 -9.88
C ALA A 432 -16.63 -29.62 -11.38
N VAL A 433 -15.88 -28.89 -12.21
CA VAL A 433 -15.66 -29.21 -13.62
C VAL A 433 -14.28 -29.83 -13.74
N CYS A 434 -14.21 -31.05 -14.27
CA CYS A 434 -12.96 -31.78 -14.46
C CYS A 434 -12.66 -31.96 -15.94
N ASP A 435 -11.38 -32.05 -16.28
CA ASP A 435 -10.90 -32.29 -17.65
C ASP A 435 -11.10 -33.75 -18.13
N GLY A 436 -11.29 -34.70 -17.20
CA GLY A 436 -11.59 -36.11 -17.48
C GLY A 436 -10.41 -36.95 -17.98
N VAL A 437 -9.17 -36.44 -17.89
CA VAL A 437 -7.96 -37.11 -18.38
C VAL A 437 -6.96 -37.25 -17.25
N ALA A 438 -6.45 -38.44 -16.98
CA ALA A 438 -5.53 -38.70 -15.86
C ALA A 438 -4.13 -38.05 -16.04
N PRO A 439 -3.53 -37.43 -14.99
CA PRO A 439 -4.16 -37.04 -13.72
C PRO A 439 -5.27 -36.01 -13.95
N THR A 440 -6.44 -36.27 -13.35
CA THR A 440 -7.66 -35.50 -13.57
C THR A 440 -7.53 -34.15 -12.87
N VAL A 441 -7.64 -33.06 -13.62
CA VAL A 441 -7.61 -31.71 -13.05
C VAL A 441 -9.03 -31.17 -12.97
N CYS A 442 -9.43 -30.81 -11.76
CA CYS A 442 -10.74 -30.27 -11.45
C CYS A 442 -10.64 -28.82 -10.98
N ALA A 443 -11.63 -28.01 -11.35
CA ALA A 443 -11.75 -26.61 -10.95
C ALA A 443 -13.22 -26.27 -10.68
N GLN A 444 -13.47 -25.14 -10.02
CA GLN A 444 -14.83 -24.62 -9.94
C GLN A 444 -15.30 -24.11 -11.32
N PRO A 445 -16.62 -24.06 -11.59
CA PRO A 445 -17.13 -23.64 -12.90
C PRO A 445 -16.63 -22.28 -13.37
N ARG A 446 -16.33 -21.38 -12.42
CA ARG A 446 -15.77 -20.04 -12.66
C ARG A 446 -14.31 -20.06 -13.13
N ASP A 447 -13.57 -21.10 -12.80
CA ASP A 447 -12.14 -21.24 -13.12
C ASP A 447 -11.91 -22.20 -14.29
N ARG A 448 -12.99 -22.61 -14.97
CA ARG A 448 -12.98 -23.54 -16.11
C ARG A 448 -12.00 -23.12 -17.21
N ALA A 449 -11.85 -21.83 -17.46
CA ALA A 449 -10.96 -21.33 -18.51
C ALA A 449 -9.47 -21.61 -18.23
N TYR A 450 -9.09 -21.82 -16.97
CA TYR A 450 -7.72 -22.17 -16.58
C TYR A 450 -7.43 -23.67 -16.67
N LEU A 451 -8.46 -24.52 -16.78
CA LEU A 451 -8.31 -25.97 -16.81
C LEU A 451 -7.37 -26.45 -17.93
N PRO A 452 -7.47 -26.01 -19.19
CA PRO A 452 -6.62 -26.54 -20.26
C PRO A 452 -5.13 -26.26 -20.03
N SER A 453 -4.81 -25.03 -19.61
CA SER A 453 -3.43 -24.59 -19.38
C SER A 453 -2.83 -25.22 -18.12
N VAL A 454 -3.60 -25.32 -17.04
CA VAL A 454 -3.15 -25.96 -15.80
C VAL A 454 -3.01 -27.46 -15.98
N ALA A 455 -3.96 -28.13 -16.64
CA ALA A 455 -3.89 -29.56 -16.91
C ALA A 455 -2.69 -29.93 -17.79
N ALA A 456 -2.40 -29.14 -18.82
CA ALA A 456 -1.21 -29.34 -19.64
C ALA A 456 0.08 -29.28 -18.81
N ALA A 457 0.21 -28.26 -17.95
CA ALA A 457 1.39 -28.07 -17.11
C ALA A 457 1.51 -29.14 -16.00
N VAL A 458 0.41 -29.52 -15.34
CA VAL A 458 0.38 -30.62 -14.35
C VAL A 458 0.84 -31.93 -15.00
N ARG A 459 0.33 -32.25 -16.19
CA ARG A 459 0.72 -33.46 -16.93
C ARG A 459 2.19 -33.43 -17.32
N GLU A 460 2.71 -32.28 -17.74
CA GLU A 460 4.13 -32.12 -18.03
C GLU A 460 4.99 -32.38 -16.78
N VAL A 461 4.62 -31.81 -15.63
CA VAL A 461 5.31 -32.05 -14.35
C VAL A 461 5.25 -33.54 -13.97
N TYR A 462 4.07 -34.16 -14.01
CA TYR A 462 3.89 -35.57 -13.65
C TYR A 462 4.61 -36.51 -14.61
N SER A 463 4.67 -36.18 -15.91
CA SER A 463 5.37 -36.99 -16.92
C SER A 463 6.89 -37.01 -16.74
N ARG A 464 7.45 -36.00 -16.06
CA ARG A 464 8.89 -35.89 -15.77
C ARG A 464 9.26 -36.45 -14.40
N SER A 465 8.28 -36.85 -13.59
CA SER A 465 8.52 -37.47 -12.27
C SER A 465 8.87 -38.95 -12.43
N GLY A 466 9.86 -39.41 -11.66
CA GLY A 466 10.18 -40.84 -11.53
C GLY A 466 9.17 -41.63 -10.69
N PHE A 467 8.19 -40.97 -10.07
CA PHE A 467 7.19 -41.55 -9.15
C PHE A 467 5.75 -41.33 -9.66
N ARG A 468 5.57 -41.39 -10.98
CA ARG A 468 4.31 -41.06 -11.63
C ARG A 468 3.12 -41.88 -11.10
N ASP A 469 3.33 -43.16 -10.82
CA ASP A 469 2.28 -44.08 -10.40
C ASP A 469 1.89 -43.88 -8.92
N GLU A 470 2.76 -43.23 -8.15
CA GLU A 470 2.58 -42.89 -6.74
C GLU A 470 1.97 -41.49 -6.51
N LEU A 471 1.94 -40.62 -7.52
CA LEU A 471 1.38 -39.26 -7.43
C LEU A 471 -0.17 -39.25 -7.44
N PRO A 472 -0.85 -38.37 -6.68
CA PRO A 472 -2.32 -38.32 -6.63
C PRO A 472 -3.01 -38.18 -8.00
N ASP A 473 -4.09 -38.94 -8.23
CA ASP A 473 -4.78 -38.99 -9.53
C ASP A 473 -5.69 -37.78 -9.80
N VAL A 474 -6.00 -36.99 -8.78
CA VAL A 474 -6.89 -35.82 -8.86
C VAL A 474 -6.16 -34.60 -8.33
N VAL A 475 -6.10 -33.54 -9.15
CA VAL A 475 -5.51 -32.25 -8.78
C VAL A 475 -6.60 -31.18 -8.79
N LYS A 476 -6.62 -30.31 -7.79
CA LYS A 476 -7.66 -29.30 -7.57
C LYS A 476 -7.12 -27.89 -7.84
N VAL A 477 -7.82 -27.08 -8.64
CA VAL A 477 -7.44 -25.70 -8.93
C VAL A 477 -8.17 -24.73 -7.98
N VAL A 478 -7.41 -23.98 -7.17
CA VAL A 478 -7.93 -23.09 -6.12
C VAL A 478 -7.56 -21.62 -6.33
N ASP A 479 -8.30 -20.74 -5.65
CA ASP A 479 -8.14 -19.28 -5.77
C ASP A 479 -6.96 -18.68 -4.97
N SER A 480 -6.48 -19.36 -3.92
CA SER A 480 -5.58 -18.78 -2.92
C SER A 480 -4.10 -18.75 -3.33
N ALA A 481 -3.36 -17.77 -2.77
CA ALA A 481 -1.98 -17.41 -3.13
C ALA A 481 -0.85 -18.19 -2.46
N SER A 482 -1.22 -19.12 -1.61
CA SER A 482 -0.35 -20.10 -1.01
C SER A 482 -1.22 -21.33 -0.80
N ALA A 483 -0.65 -22.52 -0.90
CA ALA A 483 -1.27 -23.79 -0.52
C ALA A 483 -1.47 -23.86 1.02
N GLY A 484 -2.07 -22.83 1.60
CA GLY A 484 -2.18 -22.56 3.02
C GLY A 484 -3.25 -23.38 3.75
N PRO A 485 -4.22 -24.00 3.05
CA PRO A 485 -4.94 -25.12 3.63
C PRO A 485 -4.91 -26.35 2.72
N ARG A 486 -4.73 -27.52 3.35
CA ARG A 486 -5.04 -28.83 2.76
C ARG A 486 -6.43 -28.80 2.13
N VAL A 487 -6.54 -29.20 0.87
CA VAL A 487 -7.80 -29.38 0.17
C VAL A 487 -8.16 -30.85 0.20
N ASP A 488 -9.36 -31.18 0.67
CA ASP A 488 -9.82 -32.57 0.70
C ASP A 488 -9.86 -33.14 -0.72
N GLY A 489 -9.49 -34.41 -0.91
CA GLY A 489 -9.63 -35.11 -2.18
C GLY A 489 -8.53 -34.87 -3.22
N GLY A 490 -7.44 -34.16 -2.90
CA GLY A 490 -6.24 -34.11 -3.74
C GLY A 490 -5.35 -32.88 -3.53
N PRO A 491 -4.11 -32.89 -4.07
CA PRO A 491 -3.23 -31.72 -4.08
C PRO A 491 -3.88 -30.55 -4.83
N ALA A 492 -3.51 -29.34 -4.40
CA ALA A 492 -4.09 -28.11 -4.90
C ALA A 492 -3.05 -27.25 -5.62
N VAL A 493 -3.48 -26.62 -6.72
CA VAL A 493 -2.72 -25.64 -7.48
C VAL A 493 -3.40 -24.28 -7.34
N GLY A 494 -2.65 -23.25 -6.97
CA GLY A 494 -3.15 -21.90 -6.78
C GLY A 494 -3.19 -21.12 -8.09
N LEU A 495 -4.26 -20.33 -8.30
CA LEU A 495 -4.35 -19.41 -9.42
C LEU A 495 -3.70 -18.04 -9.15
N ALA A 496 -3.23 -17.79 -7.93
CA ALA A 496 -2.59 -16.54 -7.61
C ALA A 496 -1.29 -16.33 -8.37
N GLY A 497 -1.06 -15.11 -8.85
CA GLY A 497 0.04 -14.80 -9.75
C GLY A 497 -0.19 -15.25 -11.19
N LEU A 498 -1.14 -16.17 -11.44
CA LEU A 498 -1.49 -16.69 -12.77
C LEU A 498 -2.72 -16.01 -13.38
N ARG A 499 -3.50 -15.27 -12.60
CA ARG A 499 -4.73 -14.63 -13.09
C ARG A 499 -4.44 -13.43 -13.99
N GLY A 500 -5.24 -13.30 -15.03
CA GLY A 500 -5.32 -12.12 -15.89
C GLY A 500 -6.77 -11.68 -16.05
N VAL A 501 -7.02 -10.56 -16.74
CA VAL A 501 -8.40 -10.22 -17.17
C VAL A 501 -9.00 -11.35 -18.02
N ARG A 502 -8.14 -12.13 -18.69
CA ARG A 502 -8.47 -13.40 -19.34
C ARG A 502 -7.52 -14.48 -18.84
N ALA A 503 -7.99 -15.72 -18.84
CA ALA A 503 -7.15 -16.88 -18.59
C ALA A 503 -5.97 -16.93 -19.59
N PRO A 504 -4.75 -17.23 -19.12
CA PRO A 504 -3.59 -17.35 -19.99
C PRO A 504 -3.70 -18.60 -20.87
N GLY A 505 -3.16 -18.53 -22.10
CA GLY A 505 -3.12 -19.68 -23.01
C GLY A 505 -2.16 -20.80 -22.58
N GLY A 506 -1.28 -20.53 -21.60
CA GLY A 506 -0.32 -21.49 -21.06
C GLY A 506 0.21 -21.05 -19.71
N VAL A 507 0.64 -22.02 -18.89
CA VAL A 507 1.20 -21.80 -17.55
C VAL A 507 2.56 -22.47 -17.46
N SER A 508 3.50 -21.83 -16.76
CA SER A 508 4.84 -22.42 -16.57
C SER A 508 4.77 -23.68 -15.70
N PRO A 509 5.36 -24.80 -16.15
CA PRO A 509 5.48 -26.02 -15.34
C PRO A 509 6.22 -25.81 -14.02
N SER A 510 7.16 -24.85 -13.96
CA SER A 510 7.91 -24.54 -12.73
C SER A 510 7.03 -23.95 -11.63
N THR A 511 6.07 -23.09 -11.98
CA THR A 511 5.12 -22.49 -11.03
C THR A 511 4.19 -23.57 -10.46
N ILE A 512 3.67 -24.43 -11.34
CA ILE A 512 2.81 -25.55 -10.95
C ILE A 512 3.55 -26.55 -10.06
N ARG A 513 4.84 -26.81 -10.36
CA ARG A 513 5.68 -27.66 -9.51
C ARG A 513 5.77 -27.12 -8.09
N GLY A 514 6.06 -25.82 -7.92
CA GLY A 514 6.14 -25.19 -6.60
C GLY A 514 4.87 -25.40 -5.78
N ASP A 515 3.71 -25.10 -6.37
CA ASP A 515 2.41 -25.26 -5.71
C ASP A 515 2.11 -26.73 -5.34
N LEU A 516 2.42 -27.67 -6.23
CA LEU A 516 2.23 -29.10 -5.99
C LEU A 516 3.16 -29.60 -4.90
N THR A 517 4.43 -29.17 -4.90
CA THR A 517 5.41 -29.48 -3.86
C THR A 517 4.92 -29.00 -2.49
N ASP A 518 4.46 -27.75 -2.38
CA ASP A 518 3.92 -27.19 -1.15
C ASP A 518 2.65 -27.93 -0.70
N SER A 519 1.76 -28.26 -1.64
CA SER A 519 0.54 -28.99 -1.34
C SER A 519 0.82 -30.41 -0.84
N LEU A 520 1.69 -31.15 -1.53
CA LEU A 520 2.05 -32.54 -1.20
C LEU A 520 2.80 -32.63 0.13
N SER A 521 3.75 -31.72 0.38
CA SER A 521 4.46 -31.65 1.65
C SER A 521 3.53 -31.30 2.82
N GLY A 522 2.49 -30.49 2.57
CA GLY A 522 1.44 -30.13 3.54
C GLY A 522 0.26 -31.11 3.63
N ALA A 523 0.28 -32.26 2.95
CA ALA A 523 -0.89 -33.12 2.77
C ALA A 523 -1.51 -33.62 4.08
N CYS A 524 -0.71 -33.83 5.13
CA CYS A 524 -1.18 -34.31 6.43
C CYS A 524 -1.30 -33.21 7.50
N ARG A 525 -1.12 -31.94 7.12
CA ARG A 525 -1.21 -30.82 8.05
C ARG A 525 -2.64 -30.71 8.60
N PRO A 526 -2.82 -30.57 9.94
CA PRO A 526 -4.14 -30.35 10.52
C PRO A 526 -4.71 -28.99 10.10
N ARG A 527 -6.05 -28.87 10.07
CA ARG A 527 -6.75 -27.63 9.69
C ARG A 527 -6.51 -26.49 10.67
N ASP A 528 -6.25 -26.81 11.93
CA ASP A 528 -5.86 -25.86 12.96
C ASP A 528 -4.37 -26.01 13.26
N ILE A 529 -3.56 -25.05 12.84
CA ILE A 529 -2.10 -25.08 13.03
C ILE A 529 -1.75 -24.99 14.53
N SER A 530 -2.65 -24.43 15.36
CA SER A 530 -2.42 -24.28 16.80
C SER A 530 -2.40 -25.61 17.56
N THR A 531 -2.86 -26.70 16.95
CA THR A 531 -2.89 -28.06 17.54
C THR A 531 -1.88 -29.02 16.90
N ALA A 532 -1.07 -28.55 15.94
CA ALA A 532 -0.11 -29.38 15.22
C ALA A 532 1.12 -29.72 16.08
N THR A 533 1.50 -30.99 16.18
CA THR A 533 2.86 -31.37 16.64
C THR A 533 3.87 -31.18 15.50
N PRO A 534 5.16 -30.91 15.78
CA PRO A 534 6.19 -30.69 14.74
C PRO A 534 6.24 -31.78 13.66
N ASP A 535 5.99 -33.03 14.04
CA ASP A 535 5.99 -34.20 13.15
C ASP A 535 4.76 -34.26 12.21
N GLN A 536 3.75 -33.42 12.42
CA GLN A 536 2.53 -33.32 11.59
C GLN A 536 2.58 -32.17 10.58
N ILE A 537 3.64 -31.35 10.58
CA ILE A 537 3.65 -30.07 9.86
C ILE A 537 4.11 -30.22 8.40
N THR A 538 5.00 -31.17 8.10
CA THR A 538 5.60 -31.35 6.77
C THR A 538 6.02 -32.79 6.51
N LEU A 539 5.70 -33.32 5.32
CA LEU A 539 6.29 -34.54 4.76
C LEU A 539 7.56 -34.16 4.00
N PRO A 540 8.77 -34.36 4.58
CA PRO A 540 10.00 -33.69 4.14
C PRO A 540 10.53 -34.14 2.77
N MET A 541 9.98 -35.21 2.16
CA MET A 541 10.51 -35.79 0.91
C MET A 541 9.48 -35.86 -0.22
N ALA A 542 8.29 -35.26 -0.02
CA ALA A 542 7.28 -35.17 -1.09
C ALA A 542 7.65 -34.11 -2.15
N SER A 543 8.53 -33.16 -1.82
CA SER A 543 9.11 -32.18 -2.74
C SER A 543 9.98 -32.82 -3.81
N ASP A 544 10.75 -33.84 -3.42
CA ASP A 544 11.76 -34.49 -4.25
C ASP A 544 11.11 -35.39 -5.32
N ALA A 545 9.83 -35.75 -5.10
CA ALA A 545 9.05 -36.55 -6.04
C ALA A 545 8.81 -35.84 -7.39
N LEU A 546 8.84 -34.50 -7.41
CA LEU A 546 8.53 -33.71 -8.60
C LEU A 546 9.76 -33.15 -9.31
N ASP A 547 10.97 -33.40 -8.79
CA ASP A 547 12.21 -32.89 -9.37
C ASP A 547 12.84 -33.87 -10.38
N PRO A 548 13.12 -33.41 -11.62
CA PRO A 548 13.75 -34.25 -12.64
C PRO A 548 15.27 -34.40 -12.46
N TYR A 549 15.89 -33.55 -11.64
CA TYR A 549 17.31 -33.57 -11.31
C TYR A 549 17.46 -33.35 -9.80
N PRO A 550 17.55 -34.41 -8.98
CA PRO A 550 17.88 -34.27 -7.57
C PRO A 550 19.15 -33.42 -7.42
N GLU A 551 19.18 -32.49 -6.45
CA GLU A 551 20.37 -31.68 -6.20
C GLU A 551 21.61 -32.58 -6.03
N PRO A 552 22.77 -32.23 -6.62
CA PRO A 552 23.97 -33.04 -6.50
C PRO A 552 24.39 -33.15 -5.03
N GLY A 553 24.06 -34.28 -4.39
CA GLY A 553 24.22 -34.53 -2.96
C GLY A 553 22.97 -35.03 -2.24
N SER A 554 21.78 -34.93 -2.85
CA SER A 554 20.55 -35.48 -2.28
C SER A 554 20.48 -36.99 -2.54
N SER A 555 21.14 -37.78 -1.67
CA SER A 555 21.00 -39.25 -1.64
C SER A 555 19.65 -39.63 -1.00
N VAL A 556 18.56 -39.16 -1.59
CA VAL A 556 17.22 -39.43 -1.10
C VAL A 556 16.84 -40.85 -1.52
N ASP A 557 16.59 -41.70 -0.52
CA ASP A 557 16.16 -43.07 -0.75
C ASP A 557 14.78 -43.06 -1.46
N PRO A 558 14.67 -43.64 -2.67
CA PRO A 558 13.41 -43.71 -3.41
C PRO A 558 12.27 -44.36 -2.63
N ASP A 559 12.57 -45.28 -1.71
CA ASP A 559 11.56 -45.96 -0.90
C ASP A 559 10.89 -45.00 0.09
N VAL A 560 11.65 -44.05 0.63
CA VAL A 560 11.15 -43.01 1.55
C VAL A 560 10.26 -41.99 0.82
N VAL A 561 10.58 -41.68 -0.42
CA VAL A 561 9.73 -40.82 -1.28
C VAL A 561 8.40 -41.52 -1.57
N ARG A 562 8.42 -42.81 -1.95
CA ARG A 562 7.19 -43.58 -2.18
C ARG A 562 6.33 -43.67 -0.92
N GLU A 563 6.93 -43.91 0.24
CA GLU A 563 6.21 -43.96 1.51
C GLU A 563 5.55 -42.60 1.84
N SER A 564 6.27 -41.51 1.62
CA SER A 564 5.77 -40.14 1.82
C SER A 564 4.57 -39.83 0.89
N LEU A 565 4.65 -40.21 -0.38
CA LEU A 565 3.55 -40.03 -1.35
C LEU A 565 2.33 -40.88 -1.02
N ARG A 566 2.54 -42.13 -0.57
CA ARG A 566 1.46 -43.01 -0.12
C ARG A 566 0.74 -42.41 1.08
N LYS A 567 1.48 -41.89 2.05
CA LYS A 567 0.92 -41.20 3.22
C LYS A 567 0.16 -39.92 2.84
N ALA A 568 0.69 -39.14 1.88
CA ALA A 568 -0.02 -37.98 1.34
C ALA A 568 -1.36 -38.37 0.68
N ARG A 569 -1.38 -39.41 -0.17
CA ARG A 569 -2.62 -39.94 -0.78
C ARG A 569 -3.63 -40.40 0.28
N GLU A 570 -3.17 -41.08 1.32
CA GLU A 570 -4.03 -41.52 2.42
C GLU A 570 -4.62 -40.33 3.18
N CYS A 571 -3.81 -39.31 3.48
CA CYS A 571 -4.30 -38.05 4.05
C CYS A 571 -5.35 -37.40 3.13
N TYR A 572 -5.12 -37.25 1.83
CA TYR A 572 -6.15 -36.68 0.94
C TYR A 572 -7.45 -37.47 0.87
N ARG A 573 -7.38 -38.81 0.98
CA ARG A 573 -8.55 -39.70 0.99
C ARG A 573 -9.34 -39.66 2.30
N LEU A 574 -8.65 -39.67 3.43
CA LEU A 574 -9.29 -39.79 4.74
C LEU A 574 -9.95 -38.50 5.20
N GLY A 575 -9.56 -37.34 4.66
CA GLY A 575 -10.06 -36.02 5.09
C GLY A 575 -10.06 -35.93 6.61
N THR A 576 -8.90 -35.74 7.25
CA THR A 576 -8.79 -35.84 8.72
C THR A 576 -9.87 -35.00 9.39
N GLY A 577 -10.74 -35.70 10.13
CA GLY A 577 -11.88 -35.13 10.85
C GLY A 577 -11.51 -33.99 11.78
#